data_AF-A0A1D9BD20-F1
#
_entry.id   AF-A0A1D9BD20-F1
#
_cell.length_a   1.000
_cell.length_b   1.000
_cell.length_c   1.000
_cell.angle_alpha   90.00
_cell.angle_beta   90.00
_cell.angle_gamma   90.00
#
_symmetry.space_group_name_H-M   'P 1'
#
loop_
_entity.id
_entity.type
_entity.pdbx_description
1 polymer ?
#
loop_
_entity_poly.entity_id
_entity_poly.type
_entity_poly.pdbx_seq_one_letter_code
_entity_poly.pdbx_strand_id
1 'polypeptide(L)'
;MHLNTQADRLAAATVYAVLVIWIGEWLFGLVTGRGFGSADDAGPRLVRTLLVFLPFGLFWLLAHWRSWADDDPAAGLAWRTGFACSALLWACYYYDGLFHAGGGANIGLGLLLMISPLPILIVMWLAHALAARWRR
;
A
#
# COMPACT_ATOMS: atom_id res chain seq x y z
N MET A 1 3.26 -7.86 19.99
CA MET A 1 2.22 -6.84 19.85
C MET A 1 1.12 -7.43 18.98
N HIS A 2 0.05 -7.94 19.60
CA HIS A 2 -1.07 -8.55 18.87
C HIS A 2 -1.90 -7.42 18.25
N LEU A 3 -1.78 -7.20 16.94
CA LEU A 3 -2.68 -6.32 16.17
C LEU A 3 -4.04 -7.02 16.03
N ASN A 4 -4.78 -7.13 17.14
CA ASN A 4 -6.03 -7.89 17.15
C ASN A 4 -7.20 -7.08 16.60
N THR A 5 -7.20 -5.75 16.73
CA THR A 5 -8.32 -4.91 16.28
C THR A 5 -8.14 -4.39 14.85
N GLN A 6 -9.24 -4.04 14.18
CA GLN A 6 -9.19 -3.37 12.87
C GLN A 6 -8.49 -2.01 12.95
N ALA A 7 -8.59 -1.32 14.08
CA ALA A 7 -7.92 -0.04 14.33
C ALA A 7 -6.39 -0.19 14.37
N ASP A 8 -5.89 -1.24 15.02
CA ASP A 8 -4.44 -1.53 15.07
C ASP A 8 -3.88 -1.80 13.67
N ARG A 9 -4.65 -2.52 12.84
CA ARG A 9 -4.27 -2.83 11.45
C ARG A 9 -4.27 -1.58 10.57
N LEU A 10 -5.21 -0.67 10.78
CA LEU A 10 -5.25 0.62 10.11
C LEU A 10 -4.04 1.47 10.50
N ALA A 11 -3.71 1.56 11.80
CA ALA A 11 -2.53 2.27 12.28
C ALA A 11 -1.24 1.68 11.68
N ALA A 12 -1.14 0.35 11.61
CA ALA A 12 -0.03 -0.32 10.94
C ALA A 12 0.06 0.03 9.44
N ALA A 13 -1.08 0.14 8.74
CA ALA A 13 -1.10 0.58 7.34
C ALA A 13 -0.72 2.05 7.16
N THR A 14 -1.11 2.93 8.09
CA THR A 14 -0.66 4.33 8.09
C THR A 14 0.86 4.40 8.24
N VAL A 15 1.42 3.69 9.23
CA VAL A 15 2.87 3.63 9.45
C VAL A 15 3.56 3.06 8.21
N TYR A 16 3.07 1.95 7.66
CA TYR A 16 3.58 1.36 6.43
C TYR A 16 3.57 2.33 5.26
N ALA A 17 2.46 3.04 5.01
CA ALA A 17 2.36 4.00 3.90
C ALA A 17 3.40 5.13 4.03
N VAL A 18 3.60 5.63 5.25
CA VAL A 18 4.62 6.64 5.52
C VAL A 18 6.02 6.08 5.30
N LEU A 19 6.33 4.90 5.85
CA LEU A 19 7.65 4.30 5.71
C LEU A 19 8.00 4.01 4.24
N VAL A 20 7.09 3.37 3.50
CA VAL A 20 7.32 3.01 2.09
C VAL A 20 7.65 4.22 1.25
N ILE A 21 6.92 5.32 1.42
CA ILE A 21 7.13 6.52 0.59
C ILE A 21 8.29 7.36 1.11
N TRP A 22 8.28 7.73 2.39
CA TRP A 22 9.22 8.71 2.90
C TRP A 22 10.61 8.13 3.10
N ILE A 23 10.71 6.93 3.66
CA ILE A 23 11.99 6.24 3.80
C ILE A 23 12.40 5.61 2.46
N GLY A 24 11.47 5.00 1.73
CA GLY A 24 11.78 4.40 0.43
C GLY A 24 12.32 5.41 -0.59
N GLU A 25 11.69 6.59 -0.71
CA GLU A 25 12.23 7.65 -1.58
C GLU A 25 13.53 8.26 -1.07
N TRP A 26 13.73 8.32 0.25
CA TRP A 26 14.99 8.80 0.81
C TRP A 26 16.13 7.85 0.46
N LEU A 27 15.94 6.55 0.68
CA LEU A 27 16.89 5.52 0.28
C LEU A 27 17.12 5.52 -1.23
N PHE A 28 16.05 5.64 -2.02
CA PHE A 28 16.15 5.72 -3.48
C PHE A 28 16.96 6.96 -3.92
N GLY A 29 16.76 8.11 -3.28
CA GLY A 29 17.53 9.33 -3.52
C GLY A 29 19.02 9.15 -3.21
N LEU A 30 19.35 8.49 -2.10
CA LEU A 30 20.75 8.16 -1.75
C LEU A 30 21.42 7.28 -2.82
N VAL A 31 20.71 6.30 -3.37
CA VAL A 31 21.24 5.37 -4.38
C VAL A 31 21.38 6.04 -5.76
N THR A 32 20.43 6.91 -6.13
CA THR A 32 20.39 7.53 -7.46
C THR A 32 21.10 8.88 -7.54
N GLY A 33 21.60 9.41 -6.41
CA GLY A 33 22.16 10.75 -6.33
C GLY A 33 21.13 11.86 -6.54
N ARG A 34 19.83 11.54 -6.53
CA ARG A 34 18.74 12.50 -6.67
C ARG A 34 18.56 13.26 -5.37
N GLY A 35 18.53 14.59 -5.44
CA GLY A 35 18.29 15.45 -4.28
C GLY A 35 16.98 15.10 -3.59
N PHE A 36 17.03 14.90 -2.27
CA PHE A 36 15.87 14.62 -1.43
C PHE A 36 15.57 15.85 -0.57
N GLY A 37 14.31 16.31 -0.58
CA GLY A 37 13.84 17.32 0.37
C GLY A 37 13.73 18.74 -0.15
N SER A 38 13.55 18.93 -1.47
CA SER A 38 12.99 20.20 -1.96
C SER A 38 11.55 20.35 -1.44
N ALA A 39 11.15 21.56 -1.07
CA ALA A 39 9.78 21.82 -0.61
C ALA A 39 8.73 21.41 -1.67
N ASP A 40 9.11 21.47 -2.95
CA ASP A 40 8.27 21.11 -4.09
C ASP A 40 7.96 19.60 -4.19
N ASP A 41 8.76 18.74 -3.53
CA ASP A 41 8.55 17.29 -3.53
C ASP A 41 7.51 16.83 -2.48
N ALA A 42 7.13 17.69 -1.53
CA ALA A 42 6.23 17.33 -0.44
C ALA A 42 4.83 16.96 -0.93
N GLY A 43 4.27 17.73 -1.87
CA GLY A 43 2.95 17.48 -2.45
C GLY A 43 2.86 16.11 -3.14
N PRO A 44 3.74 15.81 -4.12
CA PRO A 44 3.79 14.51 -4.78
C PRO A 44 3.99 13.32 -3.82
N ARG A 45 4.79 13.48 -2.76
CA ARG A 45 4.99 12.44 -1.73
C ARG A 45 3.73 12.18 -0.91
N LEU A 46 3.00 13.23 -0.54
CA LEU A 46 1.72 13.08 0.15
C LEU A 46 0.72 12.32 -0.73
N VAL A 47 0.63 12.65 -2.01
CA VAL A 47 -0.24 11.93 -2.95
C VAL A 47 0.13 10.45 -3.01
N ARG A 48 1.42 10.12 -3.15
CA ARG A 48 1.86 8.72 -3.16
C ARG A 48 1.60 8.01 -1.83
N THR A 49 1.79 8.69 -0.70
CA THR A 49 1.47 8.15 0.63
C THR A 49 -0.02 7.82 0.74
N LEU A 50 -0.88 8.73 0.27
CA LEU A 50 -2.32 8.52 0.22
C LEU A 50 -2.67 7.33 -0.68
N LEU A 51 -2.04 7.19 -1.85
CA LEU A 51 -2.25 6.05 -2.75
C LEU A 51 -1.87 4.72 -2.08
N VAL A 52 -0.75 4.67 -1.33
CA VAL A 52 -0.37 3.45 -0.59
C VAL A 52 -1.41 3.11 0.47
N PHE A 53 -1.90 4.12 1.18
CA PHE A 53 -2.85 3.96 2.28
C PHE A 53 -4.27 3.63 1.83
N LEU A 54 -4.71 4.18 0.69
CA LEU A 54 -6.08 4.15 0.22
C LEU A 54 -6.74 2.76 0.20
N PRO A 55 -6.12 1.67 -0.32
CA PRO A 55 -6.77 0.36 -0.29
C PRO A 55 -7.06 -0.13 1.13
N PHE A 56 -6.19 0.18 2.10
CA PHE A 56 -6.35 -0.20 3.49
C PHE A 56 -7.44 0.61 4.18
N GLY A 57 -7.47 1.93 3.96
CA GLY A 57 -8.52 2.80 4.48
C GLY A 57 -9.91 2.41 3.94
N LEU A 58 -10.00 2.11 2.64
CA LEU A 58 -11.24 1.64 2.01
C LEU A 58 -11.67 0.27 2.52
N PHE A 59 -10.72 -0.66 2.68
CA PHE A 59 -11.03 -1.98 3.25
C PHE A 59 -11.51 -1.88 4.69
N TRP A 60 -10.90 -1.02 5.50
CA TRP A 60 -11.35 -0.74 6.87
C TRP A 60 -12.76 -0.15 6.89
N LEU A 61 -13.06 0.84 6.04
CA LEU A 61 -14.42 1.40 5.91
C LEU A 61 -15.45 0.34 5.49
N LEU A 62 -15.08 -0.54 4.55
CA LEU A 62 -15.94 -1.63 4.11
C LEU A 62 -16.21 -2.63 5.24
N ALA A 63 -15.17 -2.99 5.99
CA ALA A 63 -15.27 -3.89 7.14
C ALA A 63 -16.18 -3.30 8.23
N HIS A 64 -16.02 -2.01 8.51
CA HIS A 64 -16.85 -1.27 9.46
C HIS A 64 -18.31 -1.22 9.02
N TRP A 65 -18.57 -0.89 7.75
CA TRP A 65 -19.93 -0.80 7.22
C TRP A 65 -20.65 -2.16 7.16
N ARG A 66 -19.91 -3.25 6.94
CA ARG A 66 -20.46 -4.62 6.96
C ARG A 66 -20.46 -5.25 8.37
N SER A 67 -20.11 -4.48 9.41
CA SER A 67 -20.06 -4.93 10.80
C SER A 67 -19.27 -6.23 10.99
N TRP A 68 -18.14 -6.36 10.30
CA TRP A 68 -17.25 -7.51 10.50
C TRP A 68 -16.67 -7.47 11.91
N ALA A 69 -16.65 -8.61 12.59
CA ALA A 69 -16.06 -8.72 13.91
C ALA A 69 -14.58 -8.29 13.87
N ASP A 70 -14.13 -7.56 14.90
CA ASP A 70 -12.73 -7.12 15.00
C ASP A 70 -11.77 -8.31 14.97
N ASP A 71 -12.16 -9.39 15.65
CA ASP A 71 -11.40 -10.63 15.72
C ASP A 71 -11.55 -11.52 14.49
N ASP A 72 -12.18 -11.08 13.39
CA ASP A 72 -12.36 -11.90 12.20
C ASP A 72 -10.98 -12.32 11.61
N PRO A 73 -10.60 -13.60 11.72
CA PRO A 73 -9.35 -14.09 11.15
C PRO A 73 -9.30 -13.97 9.62
N ALA A 74 -10.44 -13.85 8.92
CA ALA A 74 -10.47 -13.66 7.46
C ALA A 74 -10.03 -12.24 7.10
N ALA A 75 -10.37 -11.26 7.94
CA ALA A 75 -9.84 -9.91 7.80
C ALA A 75 -8.32 -9.90 7.98
N GLY A 76 -7.79 -10.66 8.95
CA GLY A 76 -6.34 -10.77 9.14
C GLY A 76 -5.61 -11.24 7.88
N LEU A 77 -6.16 -12.21 7.15
CA LEU A 77 -5.60 -12.65 5.87
C LEU A 77 -5.66 -11.54 4.81
N ALA A 78 -6.80 -10.88 4.67
CA ALA A 78 -7.00 -9.80 3.71
C ALA A 78 -6.01 -8.64 3.91
N TRP A 79 -5.76 -8.24 5.17
CA TRP A 79 -4.75 -7.24 5.51
C TRP A 79 -3.35 -7.68 5.07
N ARG A 80 -2.94 -8.92 5.38
CA ARG A 80 -1.64 -9.47 4.97
C ARG A 80 -1.48 -9.51 3.45
N THR A 81 -2.51 -9.93 2.72
CA THR A 81 -2.48 -9.93 1.24
C THR A 81 -2.37 -8.51 0.69
N GLY A 82 -3.07 -7.54 1.29
CA GLY A 82 -2.97 -6.14 0.92
C GLY A 82 -1.54 -5.59 1.10
N PHE A 83 -0.91 -5.86 2.25
CA PHE A 83 0.49 -5.49 2.50
C PHE A 83 1.42 -6.14 1.49
N ALA A 84 1.28 -7.44 1.23
CA ALA A 84 2.14 -8.15 0.28
C ALA A 84 2.03 -7.59 -1.14
N CYS A 85 0.80 -7.39 -1.65
CA CYS A 85 0.57 -6.82 -2.98
C CYS A 85 1.07 -5.39 -3.09
N SER A 86 0.83 -4.56 -2.07
CA SER A 86 1.33 -3.20 -2.02
C SER A 86 2.86 -3.18 -2.02
N ALA A 87 3.50 -3.98 -1.18
CA ALA A 87 4.95 -4.01 -1.06
C ALA A 87 5.61 -4.46 -2.36
N LEU A 88 5.06 -5.50 -3.00
CA LEU A 88 5.55 -5.98 -4.30
C LEU A 88 5.43 -4.90 -5.38
N LEU A 89 4.30 -4.21 -5.46
CA LEU A 89 4.10 -3.15 -6.45
C LEU A 89 5.08 -2.00 -6.26
N TRP A 90 5.25 -1.51 -5.03
CA TRP A 90 6.18 -0.43 -4.74
C TRP A 90 7.64 -0.86 -4.91
N ALA A 91 7.99 -2.10 -4.59
CA ALA A 91 9.30 -2.66 -4.88
C ALA A 91 9.58 -2.68 -6.39
N CYS A 92 8.62 -3.09 -7.22
CA CYS A 92 8.73 -3.01 -8.68
C CYS A 92 8.88 -1.57 -9.16
N TYR A 93 8.18 -0.62 -8.55
CA TYR A 93 8.31 0.80 -8.87
C TYR A 93 9.72 1.33 -8.61
N TYR A 94 10.27 1.08 -7.41
CA TYR A 94 11.63 1.51 -7.09
C TYR A 94 12.67 0.77 -7.94
N TYR A 95 12.48 -0.53 -8.20
CA TYR A 95 13.35 -1.31 -9.07
C TYR A 95 13.39 -0.73 -10.49
N ASP A 96 12.24 -0.47 -11.11
CA ASP A 96 12.18 0.12 -12.46
C ASP A 96 12.92 1.47 -12.52
N GLY A 97 12.74 2.31 -11.49
CA GLY A 97 13.45 3.58 -11.38
C GLY A 97 14.96 3.47 -11.24
N LEU A 98 15.49 2.37 -10.68
CA LEU A 98 16.94 2.14 -10.54
C LEU A 98 17.57 1.66 -11.85
N PHE A 99 16.91 0.74 -12.57
CA PHE A 99 17.51 0.05 -13.72
C PHE A 99 17.18 0.69 -15.07
N HIS A 100 16.11 1.48 -15.16
CA HIS A 100 15.69 2.14 -16.41
C HIS A 100 15.89 3.67 -16.39
N ALA A 101 16.77 4.17 -15.51
CA ALA A 101 17.06 5.60 -15.33
C ALA A 101 17.53 6.35 -16.60
N GLY A 102 17.85 5.64 -17.69
CA GLY A 102 18.30 6.21 -18.98
C GLY A 102 17.25 6.27 -20.09
N GLY A 103 16.01 5.79 -19.90
CA GLY A 103 15.06 5.65 -21.01
C GLY A 103 13.60 5.92 -20.64
N GLY A 104 13.19 7.19 -20.68
CA GLY A 104 11.78 7.60 -20.65
C GLY A 104 11.05 7.34 -19.34
N ALA A 105 10.19 8.26 -18.90
CA ALA A 105 9.28 7.96 -17.80
C ALA A 105 8.38 6.77 -18.21
N ASN A 106 8.38 5.69 -17.44
CA ASN A 106 7.46 4.57 -17.66
C ASN A 106 6.04 5.00 -17.28
N ILE A 107 5.35 5.65 -18.22
CA ILE A 107 3.98 6.17 -18.05
C ILE A 107 3.04 5.05 -17.60
N GLY A 108 3.23 3.84 -18.11
CA GLY A 108 2.45 2.66 -17.73
C GLY A 108 2.54 2.36 -16.23
N LEU A 109 3.74 2.41 -15.66
CA LEU A 109 3.96 2.17 -14.24
C LEU A 109 3.40 3.30 -13.37
N GLY A 110 3.47 4.54 -13.83
CA GLY A 110 2.85 5.69 -13.16
C GLY A 110 1.32 5.58 -13.12
N LEU A 111 0.68 5.22 -14.24
CA LEU A 111 -0.77 4.97 -14.31
C LEU A 111 -1.17 3.76 -13.45
N LEU A 112 -0.36 2.70 -13.47
CA LEU A 112 -0.59 1.52 -12.65
C LEU A 112 -0.58 1.88 -11.16
N LEU A 113 0.36 2.74 -10.71
CA LEU A 113 0.38 3.23 -9.33
C LEU A 113 -0.84 4.06 -8.97
N MET A 114 -1.31 4.95 -9.85
CA MET A 114 -2.52 5.73 -9.60
C MET A 114 -3.76 4.85 -9.44
N ILE A 115 -3.86 3.79 -10.24
CA ILE A 115 -4.99 2.86 -10.22
C ILE A 115 -4.82 1.79 -9.14
N SER A 116 -3.60 1.54 -8.67
CA SER A 116 -3.23 0.44 -7.77
C SER A 116 -4.05 0.26 -6.49
N PRO A 117 -4.66 1.29 -5.87
CA PRO A 117 -5.57 1.07 -4.76
C PRO A 117 -6.73 0.13 -5.10
N LEU A 118 -7.27 0.20 -6.33
CA LEU A 118 -8.41 -0.61 -6.74
C LEU A 118 -8.10 -2.11 -6.84
N PRO A 119 -7.08 -2.57 -7.61
CA PRO A 119 -6.75 -3.99 -7.67
C PRO A 119 -6.29 -4.52 -6.31
N ILE A 120 -5.55 -3.74 -5.50
CA ILE A 120 -5.16 -4.16 -4.16
C ILE A 120 -6.41 -4.37 -3.29
N LEU A 121 -7.36 -3.43 -3.29
CA LEU A 121 -8.62 -3.56 -2.56
C LEU A 121 -9.43 -4.79 -3.02
N ILE A 122 -9.50 -5.05 -4.33
CA ILE A 122 -10.18 -6.23 -4.88
C ILE A 122 -9.51 -7.52 -4.36
N VAL A 123 -8.18 -7.59 -4.38
CA VAL A 123 -7.43 -8.75 -3.86
C VAL A 123 -7.69 -8.95 -2.36
N MET A 124 -7.67 -7.88 -1.57
CA MET A 124 -8.00 -7.94 -0.15
C MET A 124 -9.43 -8.47 0.07
N TRP A 125 -10.39 -7.97 -0.69
CA TRP A 125 -11.78 -8.41 -0.60
C TRP A 125 -11.96 -9.88 -1.00
N LEU A 126 -11.31 -10.33 -2.08
CA LEU A 126 -11.34 -11.73 -2.50
C LEU A 126 -10.68 -12.64 -1.46
N ALA A 127 -9.55 -12.23 -0.89
CA ALA A 127 -8.88 -12.96 0.18
C ALA A 127 -9.77 -13.11 1.42
N HIS A 128 -10.48 -12.04 1.81
CA HIS A 128 -11.49 -12.09 2.87
C HIS A 128 -12.62 -13.06 2.52
N ALA A 129 -13.25 -12.91 1.35
CA ALA A 129 -14.40 -13.70 0.93
C ALA A 129 -14.08 -15.20 0.83
N LEU A 130 -12.89 -15.53 0.30
CA LEU A 130 -12.38 -16.89 0.27
C LEU A 130 -12.15 -17.39 1.69
N ALA A 131 -11.38 -16.70 2.52
CA ALA A 131 -11.11 -17.16 3.89
C ALA A 131 -12.38 -17.28 4.76
N ALA A 132 -13.40 -16.46 4.53
CA ALA A 132 -14.68 -16.54 5.21
C ALA A 132 -15.51 -17.74 4.75
N ARG A 133 -15.46 -18.08 3.45
CA ARG A 133 -16.17 -19.24 2.89
C ARG A 133 -15.63 -20.57 3.38
N TRP A 134 -14.32 -20.69 3.58
CA TRP A 134 -13.68 -21.94 4.02
C TRP A 134 -13.87 -22.24 5.52
N ARG A 135 -14.47 -21.32 6.29
CA ARG A 135 -14.79 -21.50 7.71
C ARG A 135 -16.24 -21.94 7.97
N ARG A 136 -17.11 -21.84 6.97
CA ARG A 136 -18.49 -22.33 7.04
C ARG A 136 -18.54 -23.76 6.54
#